data_AF-A0A970P1I1-F1
#
_entry.id   AF-A0A970P1I1-F1
#
_cell.length_a   1.000
_cell.length_b   1.000
_cell.length_c   1.000
_cell.angle_alpha   90.00
_cell.angle_beta   90.00
_cell.angle_gamma   90.00
#
_symmetry.space_group_name_H-M   'P 1'
#
loop_
_entity.id
_entity.type
_entity.pdbx_description
1 polymer ?
#
loop_
_entity_poly.entity_id
_entity_poly.type
_entity_poly.pdbx_seq_one_letter_code
_entity_poly.pdbx_strand_id
1 'polypeptide(L)'
;MQVQSGPGRRIPVQTPLYLKSRFDDILAQYRADNLFSGYRFTCWVVTNSRFSSDSVSYGECAGLKLMSWDYPAGHSLKEIIERENIYPITVLTKITNREKQLLLEKGVVTCAGLLDNLDVLDSFHFTSSKSTALLKELHDIATFPPEY
;
A
#
# COMPACT_ATOMS: atom_id res chain seq x y z
N MET A 1 1.73 3.02 -14.00
CA MET A 1 2.01 2.32 -12.73
C MET A 1 2.93 1.15 -13.04
N GLN A 2 4.24 1.27 -12.76
CA GLN A 2 5.16 0.13 -12.97
C GLN A 2 5.13 -0.75 -11.72
N VAL A 3 4.65 -1.98 -11.88
CA VAL A 3 4.78 -3.03 -10.88
C VAL A 3 6.20 -3.58 -11.00
N GLN A 4 7.10 -3.23 -10.09
CA GLN A 4 8.38 -3.91 -9.96
C GLN A 4 8.22 -5.10 -9.01
N SER A 5 7.86 -6.25 -9.57
CA SER A 5 7.85 -7.55 -8.89
C SER A 5 9.15 -8.30 -9.24
N GLY A 6 10.20 -8.02 -8.47
CA GLY A 6 11.46 -8.77 -8.50
C GLY A 6 12.05 -8.85 -7.08
N PRO A 7 12.25 -10.05 -6.51
CA PRO A 7 12.82 -10.17 -5.17
C PRO A 7 14.28 -9.72 -5.20
N GLY A 8 14.59 -8.63 -4.49
CA GLY A 8 15.98 -8.22 -4.17
C GLY A 8 16.46 -6.89 -4.73
N ARG A 9 15.75 -6.24 -5.66
CA ARG A 9 16.18 -4.91 -6.13
C ARG A 9 15.70 -3.83 -5.17
N ARG A 10 16.62 -3.30 -4.38
CA ARG A 10 16.35 -2.14 -3.52
C ARG A 10 16.12 -0.90 -4.38
N ILE A 11 15.19 -0.04 -3.94
CA ILE A 11 14.97 1.28 -4.53
C ILE A 11 16.27 2.09 -4.38
N PRO A 12 16.86 2.56 -5.49
CA PRO A 12 18.14 3.25 -5.45
C PRO A 12 17.94 4.75 -5.28
N VAL A 13 18.99 5.46 -4.87
CA VAL A 13 18.95 6.87 -4.43
C VAL A 13 18.44 7.85 -5.49
N GLN A 14 18.51 7.49 -6.78
CA GLN A 14 17.96 8.29 -7.87
C GLN A 14 16.46 8.51 -7.73
N THR A 15 15.74 7.55 -7.13
CA THR A 15 14.28 7.64 -6.93
C THR A 15 13.91 8.76 -5.94
N PRO A 16 14.42 8.77 -4.69
CA PRO A 16 14.13 9.87 -3.78
C PRO A 16 14.72 11.22 -4.25
N LEU A 17 15.88 11.22 -4.93
CA LEU A 17 16.42 12.44 -5.56
C LEU A 17 15.45 13.05 -6.56
N TYR A 18 14.93 12.24 -7.48
CA TYR A 18 13.96 12.67 -8.47
C TYR A 18 12.67 13.18 -7.81
N LEU A 19 12.14 12.44 -6.84
CA LEU A 19 10.90 12.83 -6.14
C LEU A 19 11.07 14.13 -5.37
N LYS A 20 12.22 14.34 -4.72
CA LYS A 20 12.53 15.58 -4.00
C LYS A 20 12.58 16.77 -4.96
N SER A 21 13.27 16.64 -6.09
CA SER A 21 13.32 17.69 -7.12
C SER A 21 11.91 18.06 -7.61
N ARG A 22 11.07 17.07 -7.91
CA ARG A 22 9.68 17.32 -8.35
C ARG A 22 8.83 17.97 -7.27
N PHE A 23 9.01 17.54 -6.01
CA PHE A 23 8.32 18.12 -4.88
C PHE A 23 8.71 19.59 -4.68
N ASP A 24 9.99 19.93 -4.81
CA ASP A 24 10.49 21.29 -4.66
C ASP A 24 9.94 22.22 -5.75
N ASP A 25 9.86 21.75 -7.00
CA ASP A 25 9.24 22.50 -8.10
C ASP A 25 7.76 22.83 -7.81
N ILE A 26 6.99 21.86 -7.32
CA ILE A 26 5.57 22.05 -6.97
C ILE A 26 5.44 22.98 -5.76
N LEU A 27 6.29 22.77 -4.74
CA LEU A 27 6.27 23.56 -3.52
C LEU A 27 6.60 25.03 -3.77
N ALA A 28 7.49 25.32 -4.74
CA ALA A 28 7.79 26.68 -5.14
C ALA A 28 6.54 27.41 -5.67
N GLN A 29 5.71 26.72 -6.46
CA GLN A 29 4.44 27.28 -6.96
C GLN A 29 3.44 27.50 -5.83
N TYR A 30 3.27 26.53 -4.93
CA TYR A 30 2.33 26.65 -3.81
C TYR A 30 2.73 27.72 -2.81
N ARG A 31 4.02 27.94 -2.59
CA ARG A 31 4.50 29.03 -1.72
C ARG A 31 4.28 30.42 -2.29
N ALA A 32 4.18 30.55 -3.62
CA ALA A 32 3.89 31.83 -4.27
C ALA A 32 2.38 32.17 -4.25
N ASP A 33 1.52 31.20 -3.93
CA ASP A 33 0.08 31.37 -3.88
C ASP A 33 -0.39 31.59 -2.43
N ASN A 34 -1.04 32.75 -2.20
CA ASN A 34 -1.57 33.13 -0.89
C ASN A 34 -2.62 32.15 -0.34
N LEU A 35 -3.28 31.37 -1.20
CA LEU A 35 -4.24 30.33 -0.80
C LEU A 35 -3.61 29.27 0.12
N PHE A 36 -2.31 29.02 -0.02
CA PHE A 36 -1.59 28.03 0.78
C PHE A 36 -0.74 28.65 1.90
N SER A 37 -0.98 29.93 2.22
CA SER A 37 -0.31 30.58 3.36
C SER A 37 -0.65 29.85 4.66
N GLY A 38 0.39 29.50 5.43
CA GLY A 38 0.27 28.76 6.70
C GLY A 38 0.24 27.23 6.56
N TYR A 39 0.19 26.68 5.35
CA TYR A 39 0.25 25.22 5.15
C TYR A 39 1.68 24.69 5.28
N ARG A 40 1.82 23.47 5.84
CA ARG A 40 3.08 22.73 5.91
C ARG A 40 3.04 21.55 4.95
N PHE A 41 3.97 21.51 4.02
CA PHE A 41 4.10 20.43 3.04
C PHE A 41 5.19 19.45 3.46
N THR A 42 4.93 18.15 3.34
CA THR A 42 5.90 17.08 3.59
C THR A 42 5.86 16.11 2.42
N CYS A 43 7.02 15.69 1.95
CA CYS A 43 7.13 14.71 0.88
C CYS A 43 7.27 13.30 1.47
N TRP A 44 6.40 12.40 1.04
CA TRP A 44 6.44 10.99 1.40
C TRP A 44 6.83 10.14 0.19
N VAL A 45 7.74 9.20 0.38
CA VAL A 45 8.07 8.15 -0.57
C VAL A 45 7.67 6.82 0.05
N VAL A 46 6.60 6.22 -0.49
CA VAL A 46 6.04 4.96 -0.01
C VAL A 46 6.22 3.88 -1.08
N THR A 47 6.71 2.71 -0.69
CA THR A 47 6.91 1.57 -1.61
C THR A 47 6.63 0.23 -0.94
N ASN A 48 6.16 -0.75 -1.70
CA ASN A 48 6.09 -2.15 -1.26
C ASN A 48 7.42 -2.91 -1.44
N SER A 49 8.46 -2.23 -1.94
CA SER A 49 9.83 -2.76 -2.06
C SER A 49 10.66 -2.37 -0.82
N ARG A 50 11.99 -2.43 -0.91
CA ARG A 50 12.92 -2.01 0.15
C ARG A 50 13.83 -0.88 -0.34
N PHE A 51 14.20 0.07 0.52
CA PHE A 51 15.16 1.12 0.15
C PHE A 51 16.62 0.63 0.22
N SER A 52 17.50 1.22 -0.59
CA SER A 52 18.96 1.13 -0.37
C SER A 52 19.38 1.99 0.82
N SER A 53 20.54 1.70 1.42
CA SER A 53 21.13 2.54 2.48
C SER A 53 21.24 3.99 2.02
N ASP A 54 21.72 4.22 0.80
CA ASP A 54 21.88 5.57 0.24
C ASP A 54 20.55 6.31 0.10
N SER A 55 19.47 5.58 -0.24
CA SER A 55 18.12 6.15 -0.31
C SER A 55 17.62 6.58 1.06
N VAL A 56 17.86 5.77 2.10
CA VAL A 56 17.52 6.10 3.49
C VAL A 56 18.32 7.32 3.94
N SER A 57 19.65 7.28 3.82
CA SER A 57 20.53 8.38 4.22
C SER A 57 20.18 9.69 3.51
N TYR A 58 19.96 9.65 2.20
CA TYR A 58 19.54 10.83 1.45
C TYR A 58 18.17 11.33 1.90
N GLY A 59 17.18 10.44 2.03
CA GLY A 59 15.82 10.83 2.38
C GLY A 59 15.73 11.49 3.75
N GLU A 60 16.41 10.92 4.76
CA GLU A 60 16.51 11.51 6.09
C GLU A 60 17.15 12.90 6.06
N CYS A 61 18.27 13.04 5.33
CA CYS A 61 18.98 14.32 5.18
C CYS A 61 18.15 15.37 4.43
N ALA A 62 17.42 14.96 3.38
CA ALA A 62 16.61 15.84 2.54
C ALA A 62 15.23 16.16 3.16
N GLY A 63 14.90 15.63 4.34
CA GLY A 63 13.61 15.82 5.00
C GLY A 63 12.45 15.07 4.35
N LEU A 64 12.73 14.01 3.58
CA LEU A 64 11.73 13.10 3.04
C LEU A 64 11.24 12.13 4.13
N LYS A 65 9.96 11.79 4.10
CA LYS A 65 9.41 10.67 4.86
C LYS A 65 9.46 9.43 4.00
N LEU A 66 10.15 8.39 4.47
CA LEU A 66 10.30 7.14 3.74
C LEU A 66 9.52 6.03 4.45
N MET A 67 8.76 5.26 3.68
CA MET A 67 8.08 4.05 4.16
C MET A 67 8.23 2.96 3.12
N SER A 68 8.76 1.81 3.53
CA SER A 68 8.93 0.64 2.69
C SER A 68 8.38 -0.60 3.35
N TRP A 69 8.53 -1.76 2.71
CA TRP A 69 8.07 -3.03 3.26
C TRP A 69 8.57 -3.28 4.69
N ASP A 70 9.81 -2.90 4.97
CA ASP A 70 10.55 -3.16 6.22
C ASP A 70 11.21 -1.93 6.85
N TYR A 71 10.85 -0.71 6.42
CA TYR A 71 11.34 0.54 6.99
C TYR A 71 10.21 1.58 7.14
N PRO A 72 10.23 2.42 8.18
CA PRO A 72 11.14 2.37 9.33
C PRO A 72 10.77 1.20 10.24
N ALA A 73 11.73 0.66 10.98
CA ALA A 73 11.45 -0.41 11.94
C ALA A 73 10.40 0.04 12.98
N GLY A 74 9.43 -0.83 13.29
CA GLY A 74 8.28 -0.56 14.16
C GLY A 74 7.11 0.17 13.49
N HIS A 75 7.32 0.80 12.33
CA HIS A 75 6.29 1.54 11.58
C HIS A 75 6.41 1.32 10.06
N SER A 76 6.91 0.16 9.66
CA SER A 76 7.03 -0.23 8.25
C SER A 76 5.65 -0.58 7.67
N LEU A 77 5.57 -0.66 6.34
CA LEU A 77 4.32 -1.03 5.67
C LEU A 77 3.83 -2.41 6.12
N LYS A 78 4.73 -3.39 6.26
CA LYS A 78 4.39 -4.74 6.75
C LYS A 78 3.80 -4.69 8.16
N GLU A 79 4.49 -4.02 9.08
CA GLU A 79 4.06 -3.94 10.49
C GLU A 79 2.73 -3.19 10.64
N ILE A 80 2.47 -2.17 9.82
CA ILE A 80 1.17 -1.48 9.82
C ILE A 80 0.08 -2.42 9.29
N ILE A 81 0.34 -3.15 8.21
CA ILE A 81 -0.64 -4.10 7.65
C ILE A 81 -1.03 -5.15 8.70
N GLU A 82 -0.02 -5.70 9.39
CA GLU A 82 -0.20 -6.70 10.43
C GLU A 82 -0.92 -6.16 11.66
N ARG A 83 -0.47 -5.02 12.18
CA ARG A 83 -1.04 -4.43 13.39
C ARG A 83 -2.50 -3.99 13.21
N GLU A 84 -2.82 -3.43 12.05
CA GLU A 84 -4.16 -2.88 11.77
C GLU A 84 -5.07 -3.90 11.03
N ASN A 85 -4.58 -5.11 10.75
CA ASN A 85 -5.29 -6.16 10.00
C ASN A 85 -5.84 -5.68 8.63
N ILE A 86 -5.07 -4.83 7.93
CA ILE A 86 -5.48 -4.22 6.65
C ILE A 86 -4.91 -4.97 5.43
N TYR A 87 -4.93 -6.31 5.48
CA TYR A 87 -4.46 -7.14 4.37
C TYR A 87 -5.20 -6.82 3.08
N PRO A 88 -4.50 -6.61 1.95
CA PRO A 88 -5.16 -6.27 0.70
C PRO A 88 -5.85 -7.48 0.09
N ILE A 89 -7.00 -7.31 -0.55
CA ILE A 89 -7.74 -8.40 -1.22
C ILE A 89 -6.94 -9.09 -2.33
N THR A 90 -5.81 -8.50 -2.76
CA THR A 90 -4.92 -9.08 -3.75
C THR A 90 -4.24 -10.37 -3.25
N VAL A 91 -4.15 -10.60 -1.94
CA VAL A 91 -3.59 -11.83 -1.35
C VAL A 91 -4.54 -13.03 -1.48
N LEU A 92 -5.83 -12.80 -1.70
CA LEU A 92 -6.85 -13.86 -1.75
C LEU A 92 -6.57 -14.84 -2.90
N THR A 93 -6.66 -16.14 -2.64
CA THR A 93 -6.42 -17.20 -3.64
C THR A 93 -7.71 -17.82 -4.15
N LYS A 94 -8.83 -17.67 -3.44
CA LYS A 94 -10.12 -18.28 -3.82
C LYS A 94 -10.92 -17.47 -4.84
N ILE A 95 -10.44 -16.27 -5.21
CA ILE A 95 -11.04 -15.43 -6.24
C ILE A 95 -10.05 -15.12 -7.36
N THR A 96 -10.59 -15.00 -8.57
CA THR A 96 -9.83 -14.68 -9.78
C THR A 96 -9.38 -13.23 -9.80
N ASN A 97 -8.39 -12.91 -10.65
CA ASN A 97 -7.95 -11.53 -10.85
C ASN A 97 -9.08 -10.61 -11.34
N ARG A 98 -10.01 -11.13 -12.15
CA ARG A 98 -11.20 -10.38 -12.58
C ARG A 98 -12.12 -10.06 -11.40
N GLU A 99 -12.32 -11.00 -10.50
CA GLU A 99 -13.17 -10.81 -9.32
C GLU A 99 -12.53 -9.83 -8.33
N LYS A 100 -11.20 -9.92 -8.12
CA LYS A 100 -10.44 -8.93 -7.35
C LYS A 100 -10.60 -7.52 -7.94
N GLN A 101 -10.50 -7.39 -9.27
CA GLN A 101 -10.66 -6.12 -9.95
C GLN A 101 -12.06 -5.52 -9.73
N LEU A 102 -13.11 -6.34 -9.81
CA LEU A 102 -14.49 -5.90 -9.53
C LEU A 102 -14.67 -5.43 -8.08
N LEU A 103 -14.02 -6.09 -7.11
CA LEU A 103 -14.03 -5.65 -5.71
C LEU A 103 -13.32 -4.30 -5.55
N LEU A 104 -12.17 -4.11 -6.19
CA LEU A 104 -11.44 -2.83 -6.18
C LEU A 104 -12.28 -1.70 -6.80
N GLU A 105 -12.97 -1.96 -7.91
CA GLU A 105 -13.88 -0.99 -8.56
C GLU A 105 -15.05 -0.59 -7.67
N LYS A 106 -15.46 -1.48 -6.76
CA LYS A 106 -16.48 -1.21 -5.74
C LYS A 106 -15.92 -0.59 -4.46
N GLY A 107 -14.63 -0.27 -4.42
CA GLY A 107 -13.97 0.34 -3.27
C GLY A 107 -13.57 -0.64 -2.17
N VAL A 108 -13.74 -1.95 -2.37
CA VAL A 108 -13.30 -2.97 -1.41
C VAL A 108 -11.83 -3.29 -1.66
N VAL A 109 -10.97 -2.80 -0.77
CA VAL A 109 -9.51 -2.91 -0.91
C VAL A 109 -8.85 -3.85 0.11
N THR A 110 -9.46 -4.06 1.28
CA THR A 110 -8.92 -4.92 2.35
C THR A 110 -9.79 -6.15 2.60
N CYS A 111 -9.17 -7.23 3.10
CA CYS A 111 -9.85 -8.45 3.51
C CYS A 111 -10.83 -8.19 4.66
N ALA A 112 -10.43 -7.38 5.66
CA ALA A 112 -11.32 -6.95 6.74
C ALA A 112 -12.53 -6.16 6.20
N GLY A 113 -12.31 -5.23 5.28
CA GLY A 113 -13.41 -4.48 4.65
C GLY A 113 -14.35 -5.35 3.82
N LEU A 114 -13.85 -6.45 3.23
CA LEU A 114 -14.70 -7.43 2.55
C LEU A 114 -15.51 -8.28 3.55
N LEU A 115 -14.93 -8.66 4.69
CA LEU A 115 -15.66 -9.35 5.77
C LEU A 115 -16.79 -8.50 6.34
N ASP A 116 -16.60 -7.19 6.43
CA ASP A 116 -17.61 -6.25 6.93
C ASP A 116 -18.74 -5.99 5.93
N ASN A 117 -18.51 -6.24 4.63
CA ASN A 117 -19.45 -5.94 3.54
C ASN A 117 -19.59 -7.14 2.58
N LEU A 118 -20.07 -8.27 3.11
CA LEU A 118 -20.24 -9.50 2.32
C LEU A 118 -21.34 -9.40 1.25
N ASP A 119 -22.28 -8.47 1.39
CA ASP A 119 -23.34 -8.15 0.42
C ASP A 119 -22.77 -7.77 -0.96
N VAL A 120 -21.56 -7.21 -1.00
CA VAL A 120 -20.86 -6.93 -2.25
C VAL A 120 -20.69 -8.20 -3.11
N LEU A 121 -20.59 -9.36 -2.46
CA LEU A 121 -20.45 -10.67 -3.10
C LEU A 121 -21.75 -11.19 -3.70
N ASP A 122 -22.93 -10.65 -3.36
CA ASP A 122 -24.21 -11.14 -3.90
C ASP A 122 -24.32 -10.95 -5.42
N SER A 123 -23.67 -9.90 -5.93
CA SER A 123 -23.53 -9.67 -7.37
C SER A 123 -22.58 -10.64 -8.07
N PHE A 124 -21.80 -11.42 -7.30
CA PHE A 124 -20.91 -12.42 -7.81
C PHE A 124 -21.67 -13.76 -7.82
N HIS A 125 -21.79 -14.38 -8.99
CA HIS A 125 -22.44 -15.69 -9.13
C HIS A 125 -21.53 -16.83 -8.63
N PHE A 126 -21.13 -16.78 -7.35
CA PHE A 126 -20.33 -17.82 -6.72
C PHE A 126 -21.16 -19.05 -6.40
N THR A 127 -20.54 -20.21 -6.54
CA THR A 127 -21.13 -21.47 -6.03
C THR A 127 -21.02 -21.48 -4.51
N SER A 128 -21.93 -22.20 -3.84
CA SER A 128 -21.91 -22.33 -2.36
C SER A 128 -20.56 -22.84 -1.84
N SER A 129 -19.89 -23.72 -2.60
CA SER A 129 -18.55 -24.23 -2.29
C SER A 129 -17.50 -23.12 -2.35
N LYS A 130 -17.53 -22.28 -3.39
CA LYS A 130 -16.60 -21.15 -3.56
C LYS A 130 -16.80 -20.09 -2.47
N SER A 131 -18.04 -19.74 -2.15
CA SER A 131 -18.33 -18.77 -1.07
C SER A 131 -17.84 -19.27 0.28
N THR A 132 -18.08 -20.54 0.60
CA THR A 132 -17.58 -21.15 1.85
C THR A 132 -16.04 -21.13 1.90
N ALA A 133 -15.38 -21.46 0.78
CA ALA A 133 -13.92 -21.45 0.70
C ALA A 133 -13.33 -20.03 0.86
N LEU A 134 -13.98 -19.01 0.28
CA LEU A 134 -13.57 -17.62 0.40
C LEU A 134 -13.75 -17.10 1.83
N LEU A 135 -14.89 -17.36 2.45
CA LEU A 135 -15.14 -16.97 3.85
C LEU A 135 -14.12 -17.61 4.80
N LYS A 136 -13.80 -18.89 4.58
CA LYS A 136 -12.75 -19.56 5.33
C LYS A 136 -11.39 -18.86 5.15
N GLU A 137 -10.98 -18.59 3.91
CA GLU A 137 -9.73 -17.89 3.62
C GLU A 137 -9.67 -16.51 4.29
N LEU A 138 -10.77 -15.75 4.28
CA LEU A 138 -10.85 -14.44 4.92
C LEU A 138 -10.68 -14.53 6.45
N HIS A 139 -11.34 -15.48 7.10
CA HIS A 139 -11.19 -15.73 8.54
C HIS A 139 -9.78 -16.21 8.90
N ASP A 140 -9.19 -17.06 8.06
CA ASP A 140 -7.83 -17.54 8.24
C ASP A 140 -6.85 -16.36 8.20
N ILE A 141 -6.96 -15.44 7.23
CA ILE A 141 -6.11 -14.23 7.15
C ILE A 141 -6.28 -13.32 8.38
N ALA A 142 -7.53 -13.15 8.85
CA ALA A 142 -7.81 -12.29 9.99
C ALA A 142 -7.30 -12.85 11.33
N THR A 143 -7.13 -14.18 11.43
CA THR A 143 -6.71 -14.87 12.67
C THR A 143 -5.24 -15.26 12.66
N PHE A 144 -4.77 -15.75 11.51
CA PHE A 144 -3.41 -16.24 11.25
C PHE A 144 -2.88 -15.55 10.01
N PRO A 145 -2.38 -14.32 10.16
CA PRO A 145 -1.89 -13.58 9.02
C PRO A 145 -0.75 -14.33 8.31
N PRO A 146 -0.72 -14.33 6.98
CA PRO A 146 0.29 -15.04 6.22
C PRO A 146 1.69 -14.52 6.52
N GLU A 147 2.63 -15.42 6.83
CA GLU A 147 4.05 -15.10 7.01
C GLU A 147 4.69 -14.86 5.62
N TYR A 148 5.22 -13.64 5.40
CA TYR A 148 5.96 -13.22 4.20
C TYR A 148 7.41 -12.88 4.50
#